data_AF-A0A8H3N5L0-F1
#
_entry.id   AF-A0A8H3N5L0-F1
#
_cell.length_a   1.000
_cell.length_b   1.000
_cell.length_c   1.000
_cell.angle_alpha   90.00
_cell.angle_beta   90.00
_cell.angle_gamma   90.00
#
_symmetry.space_group_name_H-M   'P 1'
#
loop_
_entity.id
_entity.type
_entity.pdbx_description
1 polymer ?
#
loop_
_entity_poly.entity_id
_entity_poly.type
_entity_poly.pdbx_seq_one_letter_code
_entity_poly.pdbx_strand_id
1 'polypeptide(L)'
;MRSLQPAATLLGTYYWHQNVAPLRAVPVKESSDHPYANMYTTPKVAYDRVRPFLNDDPQTSASSPWRLIDREFAFNASPLRKGLVLGLDGRELVKDVNAWDGNVVNVDTLVSVAANRTPLLLLIQSDDIWAQDFLELTYASMPGPQGPVSIRIMLRSAQSTRTTGRQVFEFLRNKGVGGSQPAPGFGHREINSFGNLETIPP
;
A
#
# COMPACT_ATOMS: atom_id res chain seq x y z
N MET A 1 -12.84 3.39 41.01
CA MET A 1 -12.12 3.03 39.76
C MET A 1 -12.98 2.02 39.01
N ARG A 2 -13.23 2.18 37.70
CA ARG A 2 -13.77 1.10 36.87
C ARG A 2 -12.59 0.43 36.17
N SER A 3 -12.47 -0.90 36.28
CA SER A 3 -11.53 -1.65 35.46
C SER A 3 -12.00 -1.65 34.01
N LEU A 4 -11.09 -1.35 33.09
CA LEU A 4 -11.32 -1.62 31.68
C LEU A 4 -11.13 -3.12 31.47
N GLN A 5 -12.18 -3.82 31.04
CA GLN A 5 -12.02 -5.18 30.52
C GLN A 5 -11.20 -5.12 29.22
N PRO A 6 -10.22 -6.01 29.00
CA PRO A 6 -9.50 -6.06 27.74
C PRO A 6 -10.49 -6.36 26.60
N ALA A 7 -10.51 -5.51 25.57
CA ALA A 7 -11.37 -5.70 24.42
C ALA A 7 -11.06 -7.03 23.73
N ALA A 8 -12.08 -7.78 23.35
CA ALA A 8 -11.91 -9.12 22.77
C ALA A 8 -11.12 -9.06 21.45
N THR A 9 -9.93 -9.66 21.45
CA THR A 9 -8.94 -9.58 20.38
C THR A 9 -9.35 -10.39 19.14
N LEU A 10 -10.36 -9.92 18.40
CA LEU A 10 -10.69 -10.38 17.04
C LEU A 10 -9.66 -9.89 16.01
N LEU A 11 -8.39 -10.21 16.25
CA LEU A 11 -7.32 -10.05 15.25
C LEU A 11 -7.46 -11.14 14.19
N GLY A 12 -8.34 -10.91 13.20
CA GLY A 12 -8.21 -11.58 11.92
C GLY A 12 -6.81 -11.35 11.37
N THR A 13 -6.11 -12.42 10.98
CA THR A 13 -4.67 -12.35 10.68
C THR A 13 -4.41 -11.57 9.40
N TYR A 14 -4.18 -10.27 9.55
CA TYR A 14 -3.96 -9.34 8.46
C TYR A 14 -2.50 -9.45 7.98
N TYR A 15 -2.33 -10.04 6.80
CA TYR A 15 -1.04 -10.25 6.13
C TYR A 15 -0.79 -9.15 5.10
N TRP A 16 0.46 -8.70 4.95
CA TRP A 16 0.81 -7.56 4.08
C TRP A 16 0.46 -7.78 2.60
N HIS A 17 0.55 -9.03 2.12
CA HIS A 17 0.24 -9.41 0.75
C HIS A 17 -1.26 -9.32 0.40
N GLN A 18 -2.12 -8.95 1.36
CA GLN A 18 -3.52 -8.60 1.08
C GLN A 18 -3.62 -7.22 0.39
N ASN A 19 -2.58 -6.38 0.49
CA ASN A 19 -2.54 -4.99 0.00
C ASN A 19 -1.63 -4.76 -1.23
N VAL A 20 -1.11 -5.82 -1.86
CA VAL A 20 -0.38 -5.70 -3.14
C VAL A 20 -1.33 -5.99 -4.31
N ALA A 21 -1.15 -5.27 -5.42
CA ALA A 21 -1.97 -5.47 -6.62
C ALA A 21 -1.71 -6.90 -7.16
N PRO A 22 -2.74 -7.75 -7.26
CA PRO A 22 -2.57 -9.16 -7.62
C PRO A 22 -2.36 -9.34 -9.12
N LEU A 23 -1.40 -10.20 -9.48
CA LEU A 23 -0.94 -10.44 -10.85
C LEU A 23 -0.77 -11.96 -11.05
N ARG A 24 -0.98 -12.48 -12.27
CA ARG A 24 -1.05 -13.94 -12.53
C ARG A 24 -0.52 -14.31 -13.93
N ALA A 25 0.79 -14.50 -14.05
CA ALA A 25 1.40 -14.87 -15.33
C ALA A 25 0.91 -16.25 -15.81
N VAL A 26 0.47 -16.32 -17.06
CA VAL A 26 -0.02 -17.54 -17.72
C VAL A 26 1.13 -18.55 -17.86
N PRO A 27 0.89 -19.88 -17.67
CA PRO A 27 1.92 -20.88 -17.87
C PRO A 27 2.53 -20.85 -19.28
N VAL A 28 3.85 -20.71 -19.37
CA VAL A 28 4.61 -20.88 -20.60
C VAL A 28 4.62 -22.37 -20.94
N LYS A 29 3.88 -22.76 -21.98
CA LYS A 29 3.73 -24.18 -22.34
C LYS A 29 4.99 -24.71 -23.02
N GLU A 30 5.21 -24.42 -24.29
CA GLU A 30 6.37 -24.93 -25.05
C GLU A 30 6.94 -23.89 -26.02
N SER A 31 8.27 -23.87 -26.15
CA SER A 31 9.08 -23.11 -27.14
C SER A 31 10.59 -23.26 -26.90
N SER A 32 11.00 -23.67 -25.70
CA SER A 32 12.39 -23.94 -25.30
C SER A 32 12.44 -25.09 -24.29
N ASP A 33 13.53 -25.86 -24.29
CA ASP A 33 13.83 -26.89 -23.27
C ASP A 33 14.11 -26.25 -21.90
N HIS A 34 14.72 -25.06 -21.91
CA HIS A 34 15.13 -24.30 -20.74
C HIS A 34 14.66 -22.83 -20.86
N PRO A 35 13.34 -22.56 -20.79
CA PRO A 35 12.84 -21.20 -20.78
C PRO A 35 13.30 -20.48 -19.52
N TYR A 36 13.83 -19.27 -19.72
CA TYR A 36 14.13 -18.29 -18.68
C TYR A 36 13.35 -17.01 -18.98
N ALA A 37 13.07 -16.21 -17.95
CA ALA A 37 12.47 -14.89 -18.09
C ALA A 37 13.02 -13.96 -17.01
N ASN A 38 13.09 -12.66 -17.30
CA ASN A 38 13.48 -11.63 -16.35
C ASN A 38 12.31 -10.63 -16.21
N MET A 39 12.16 -10.01 -15.04
CA MET A 39 11.10 -9.03 -14.78
C MET A 39 11.67 -7.64 -14.50
N TYR A 40 11.22 -6.64 -15.25
CA TYR A 40 11.65 -5.26 -15.12
C TYR A 40 10.43 -4.32 -15.14
N THR A 41 10.33 -3.41 -14.17
CA THR A 41 9.27 -2.39 -14.16
C THR A 41 9.69 -1.17 -14.98
N THR A 42 8.82 -0.69 -15.87
CA THR A 42 9.14 0.38 -16.82
C THR A 42 8.16 1.54 -16.71
N PRO A 43 8.56 2.81 -16.92
CA PRO A 43 9.91 3.30 -17.26
C PRO A 43 10.93 3.14 -16.11
N LYS A 44 12.22 3.37 -16.38
CA LYS A 44 13.33 3.25 -15.39
C LYS A 44 13.05 3.98 -14.06
N VAL A 45 12.32 5.09 -14.09
CA VAL A 45 11.96 5.87 -12.90
C VAL A 45 10.92 5.20 -12.00
N ALA A 46 10.37 4.04 -12.40
CA ALA A 46 9.52 3.19 -11.58
C ALA A 46 10.30 2.18 -10.71
N TYR A 47 11.57 1.87 -11.03
CA TYR A 47 12.33 0.79 -10.38
C TYR A 47 12.41 0.91 -8.84
N ASP A 48 12.43 2.13 -8.31
CA ASP A 48 12.53 2.39 -6.86
C ASP A 48 11.16 2.74 -6.24
N ARG A 49 10.13 2.90 -7.07
CA ARG A 49 8.77 3.33 -6.74
C ARG A 49 7.75 2.19 -6.67
N VAL A 50 8.05 1.03 -7.23
CA VAL A 50 7.27 -0.20 -7.07
C VAL A 50 8.14 -1.37 -6.65
N ARG A 51 7.57 -2.36 -5.96
CA ARG A 51 8.22 -3.64 -5.64
C ARG A 51 7.39 -4.81 -6.16
N PRO A 52 7.89 -5.59 -7.13
CA PRO A 52 7.28 -6.86 -7.51
C PRO A 52 7.69 -7.96 -6.53
N PHE A 53 6.75 -8.85 -6.20
CA PHE A 53 6.96 -10.03 -5.37
C PHE A 53 6.41 -11.28 -6.09
N LEU A 54 7.13 -12.40 -5.95
CA LEU A 54 6.67 -13.73 -6.34
C LEU A 54 6.12 -14.45 -5.11
N ASN A 55 4.98 -15.12 -5.27
CA ASN A 55 4.55 -16.16 -4.35
C ASN A 55 5.11 -17.52 -4.84
N ASP A 56 6.13 -18.02 -4.14
CA ASP A 56 6.82 -19.29 -4.46
C ASP A 56 5.95 -20.53 -4.13
N ASP A 57 4.92 -20.40 -3.27
CA ASP A 57 3.91 -21.42 -2.97
C ASP A 57 2.49 -20.83 -2.87
N PRO A 58 1.80 -20.64 -4.01
CA PRO A 58 0.45 -20.11 -4.05
C PRO A 58 -0.64 -21.12 -3.66
N GLN A 59 -0.28 -22.34 -3.23
CA GLN A 59 -1.25 -23.36 -2.77
C GLN A 59 -1.42 -23.37 -1.25
N THR A 60 -0.48 -22.81 -0.48
CA THR A 60 -0.61 -22.72 0.98
C THR A 60 -0.95 -21.30 1.44
N SER A 61 -1.75 -21.21 2.51
CA SER A 61 -2.02 -19.94 3.22
C SER A 61 -0.90 -19.56 4.19
N ALA A 62 0.36 -19.89 3.84
CA ALA A 62 1.51 -19.62 4.68
C ALA A 62 1.79 -18.10 4.77
N SER A 63 2.38 -17.66 5.89
CA SER A 63 2.64 -16.25 6.15
C SER A 63 3.78 -15.63 5.33
N SER A 64 4.63 -16.47 4.72
CA SER A 64 5.91 -16.07 4.12
C SER A 64 6.31 -16.78 2.79
N PRO A 65 5.41 -17.29 1.92
CA PRO A 65 5.82 -17.82 0.61
C PRO A 65 6.13 -16.69 -0.40
N TRP A 66 6.02 -15.42 0.03
CA TRP A 66 6.23 -14.23 -0.79
C TRP A 66 7.68 -13.73 -0.70
N ARG A 67 8.35 -13.63 -1.85
CA ARG A 67 9.74 -13.21 -1.99
C ARG A 67 9.85 -12.01 -2.93
N LEU A 68 10.72 -11.05 -2.59
CA LEU A 68 11.00 -9.89 -3.44
C LEU A 68 11.63 -10.35 -4.76
N ILE A 69 11.20 -9.74 -5.87
CA ILE A 69 11.86 -9.85 -7.17
C ILE A 69 12.73 -8.61 -7.31
N ASP A 70 14.05 -8.80 -7.26
CA ASP A 70 15.05 -7.78 -7.58
C ASP A 70 15.31 -7.70 -9.11
N ARG A 71 16.29 -6.88 -9.52
CA ARG A 71 16.60 -6.60 -10.94
C ARG A 71 17.48 -7.66 -11.60
N GLU A 72 18.14 -8.51 -10.79
CA GLU A 72 18.96 -9.62 -11.26
C GLU A 72 18.18 -10.95 -11.28
N PHE A 73 16.99 -11.00 -10.67
CA PHE A 73 16.20 -12.21 -10.54
C PHE A 73 15.65 -12.75 -11.88
N ALA A 74 16.26 -13.86 -12.33
CA ALA A 74 15.79 -14.67 -13.44
C ALA A 74 14.87 -15.81 -12.97
N PHE A 75 13.75 -15.99 -13.66
CA PHE A 75 12.81 -17.08 -13.46
C PHE A 75 13.27 -18.32 -14.22
N ASN A 76 13.43 -19.44 -13.52
CA ASN A 76 13.75 -20.73 -14.12
C ASN A 76 12.50 -21.43 -14.69
N ALA A 77 12.72 -22.44 -15.54
CA ALA A 77 11.68 -23.11 -16.32
C ALA A 77 10.52 -23.72 -15.51
N SER A 78 10.76 -24.21 -14.29
CA SER A 78 9.75 -24.94 -13.49
C SER A 78 8.61 -24.01 -13.00
N PRO A 79 8.88 -22.84 -12.37
CA PRO A 79 7.87 -21.80 -12.17
C PRO A 79 7.17 -21.35 -13.47
N LEU A 80 7.91 -21.09 -14.55
CA LEU A 80 7.33 -20.58 -15.81
C LEU A 80 6.33 -21.56 -16.44
N ARG A 81 6.61 -22.87 -16.40
CA ARG A 81 5.69 -23.93 -16.87
C ARG A 81 4.47 -24.15 -15.97
N LYS A 82 4.44 -23.56 -14.76
CA LYS A 82 3.29 -23.59 -13.83
C LYS A 82 2.46 -22.30 -13.84
N GLY A 83 2.98 -21.24 -14.43
CA GLY A 83 2.46 -19.88 -14.25
C GLY A 83 2.91 -19.28 -12.92
N LEU A 84 2.88 -17.95 -12.81
CA LEU A 84 3.38 -17.22 -11.64
C LEU A 84 2.23 -16.53 -10.92
N VAL A 85 2.25 -16.53 -9.58
CA VAL A 85 1.40 -15.66 -8.77
C VAL A 85 2.25 -14.53 -8.24
N LEU A 86 1.93 -13.32 -8.68
CA LEU A 86 2.74 -12.12 -8.49
C LEU A 86 1.94 -11.06 -7.70
N GLY A 87 2.65 -10.14 -7.06
CA GLY A 87 2.07 -9.03 -6.31
C GLY A 87 2.91 -7.77 -6.47
N LEU A 88 2.27 -6.63 -6.78
CA LEU A 88 2.96 -5.34 -6.95
C LEU A 88 2.60 -4.36 -5.81
N ASP A 89 3.62 -3.86 -5.13
CA ASP A 89 3.51 -2.88 -4.04
C ASP A 89 3.96 -1.49 -4.50
N GLY A 90 3.13 -0.47 -4.28
CA GLY A 90 3.46 0.93 -4.58
C GLY A 90 4.15 1.62 -3.40
N ARG A 91 5.36 2.15 -3.62
CA ARG A 91 6.18 2.80 -2.58
C ARG A 91 6.05 4.32 -2.52
N GLU A 92 5.60 4.95 -3.59
CA GLU A 92 5.55 6.41 -3.72
C GLU A 92 4.24 6.83 -4.43
N LEU A 93 3.63 7.92 -3.96
CA LEU A 93 2.55 8.62 -4.66
C LEU A 93 3.14 9.59 -5.68
N VAL A 94 2.41 9.89 -6.75
CA VAL A 94 2.80 10.94 -7.70
C VAL A 94 2.92 12.29 -6.97
N LYS A 95 4.11 12.90 -7.08
CA LYS A 95 4.44 14.22 -6.50
C LYS A 95 4.68 15.29 -7.57
N ASP A 96 5.15 14.86 -8.74
CA ASP A 96 5.37 15.67 -9.93
C ASP A 96 5.13 14.78 -11.15
N VAL A 97 4.06 15.10 -11.89
CA VAL A 97 3.63 14.37 -13.09
C VAL A 97 4.70 14.38 -14.20
N ASN A 98 5.57 15.39 -14.22
CA ASN A 98 6.66 15.50 -15.19
C ASN A 98 7.82 14.54 -14.86
N ALA A 99 8.00 14.18 -13.58
CA ALA A 99 9.03 13.26 -13.11
C ALA A 99 8.54 11.80 -13.06
N TRP A 100 7.24 11.59 -12.84
CA TRP A 100 6.52 10.32 -13.03
C TRP A 100 5.00 10.55 -12.95
N ASP A 101 4.27 10.05 -13.95
CA ASP A 101 2.82 10.17 -14.09
C ASP A 101 2.03 9.16 -13.24
N GLY A 102 2.70 8.23 -12.56
CA GLY A 102 2.10 7.14 -11.79
C GLY A 102 1.97 5.83 -12.54
N ASN A 103 2.23 5.81 -13.86
CA ASN A 103 2.08 4.61 -14.67
C ASN A 103 3.31 3.70 -14.61
N VAL A 104 3.06 2.39 -14.66
CA VAL A 104 4.09 1.38 -14.92
C VAL A 104 3.63 0.60 -16.15
N VAL A 105 4.34 0.74 -17.26
CA VAL A 105 3.85 0.43 -18.61
C VAL A 105 3.77 -1.07 -18.86
N ASN A 106 4.82 -1.82 -18.50
CA ASN A 106 4.85 -3.28 -18.63
C ASN A 106 4.94 -3.95 -17.25
N VAL A 107 3.83 -4.59 -16.83
CA VAL A 107 3.76 -5.62 -15.78
C VAL A 107 2.66 -6.60 -16.19
N ASP A 108 3.00 -7.60 -17.00
CA ASP A 108 2.02 -8.48 -17.64
C ASP A 108 1.29 -9.42 -16.66
N THR A 109 0.06 -9.06 -16.24
CA THR A 109 -1.20 -9.86 -16.31
C THR A 109 -2.37 -9.21 -15.53
N LEU A 110 -3.62 -9.65 -15.73
CA LEU A 110 -4.86 -8.91 -15.37
C LEU A 110 -5.95 -9.77 -14.66
N VAL A 111 -6.90 -9.12 -13.93
CA VAL A 111 -8.31 -9.48 -13.53
C VAL A 111 -8.69 -9.16 -12.05
N SER A 112 -9.95 -8.73 -11.75
CA SER A 112 -10.39 -8.21 -10.41
C SER A 112 -11.93 -8.09 -10.11
N VAL A 113 -12.37 -7.96 -8.82
CA VAL A 113 -13.78 -7.82 -8.27
C VAL A 113 -13.86 -7.30 -6.78
N ALA A 114 -14.95 -6.63 -6.25
CA ALA A 114 -15.98 -7.07 -5.21
C ALA A 114 -16.10 -6.91 -3.61
N ALA A 115 -15.60 -5.95 -2.75
CA ALA A 115 -15.75 -6.04 -1.24
C ALA A 115 -15.87 -4.72 -0.37
N ASN A 116 -15.68 -4.80 0.99
CA ASN A 116 -16.25 -3.90 2.05
C ASN A 116 -15.37 -3.64 3.35
N ARG A 117 -15.89 -2.86 4.34
CA ARG A 117 -15.18 -2.05 5.40
C ARG A 117 -15.13 -2.61 6.86
N THR A 118 -14.39 -1.90 7.74
CA THR A 118 -14.23 -2.11 9.22
C THR A 118 -14.27 -0.78 10.03
N PRO A 119 -14.45 -0.79 11.39
CA PRO A 119 -14.97 0.35 12.17
C PRO A 119 -13.94 1.41 12.63
N LEU A 120 -14.45 2.43 13.35
CA LEU A 120 -13.78 3.65 13.83
C LEU A 120 -12.72 3.42 14.92
N LEU A 121 -11.80 4.39 15.07
CA LEU A 121 -10.73 4.44 16.07
C LEU A 121 -10.79 5.79 16.80
N LEU A 122 -10.51 5.81 18.11
CA LEU A 122 -10.51 7.01 18.95
C LEU A 122 -9.08 7.56 19.12
N LEU A 123 -8.88 8.84 18.77
CA LEU A 123 -7.64 9.58 19.02
C LEU A 123 -7.64 10.15 20.44
N ILE A 124 -6.53 10.00 21.18
CA ILE A 124 -6.37 10.54 22.55
C ILE A 124 -4.88 10.92 22.79
N GLN A 125 -4.67 11.89 23.68
CA GLN A 125 -3.39 12.36 24.23
C GLN A 125 -2.59 13.34 23.36
N SER A 126 -3.15 14.54 23.18
CA SER A 126 -2.41 15.79 22.95
C SER A 126 -3.20 16.97 23.48
N ASP A 127 -2.51 18.07 23.81
CA ASP A 127 -3.12 19.36 24.14
C ASP A 127 -3.52 20.15 22.88
N ASP A 128 -3.13 19.67 21.70
CA ASP A 128 -3.52 20.18 20.38
C ASP A 128 -4.95 19.73 20.04
N ILE A 129 -5.92 20.53 20.45
CA ILE A 129 -7.36 20.23 20.35
C ILE A 129 -7.91 20.18 18.91
N TRP A 130 -7.17 20.72 17.93
CA TRP A 130 -7.65 20.86 16.54
C TRP A 130 -7.17 19.69 15.66
N ALA A 131 -7.73 18.50 15.88
CA ALA A 131 -7.39 17.30 15.10
C ALA A 131 -7.50 17.50 13.58
N GLN A 132 -8.50 18.25 13.12
CA GLN A 132 -8.74 18.62 11.71
C GLN A 132 -7.56 19.36 11.07
N ASP A 133 -6.76 20.11 11.83
CA ASP A 133 -5.62 20.83 11.27
C ASP A 133 -4.43 19.93 10.92
N PHE A 134 -4.23 18.84 11.66
CA PHE A 134 -3.03 18.01 11.54
C PHE A 134 -3.28 16.62 10.95
N LEU A 135 -4.54 16.20 10.84
CA LEU A 135 -4.96 14.89 10.34
C LEU A 135 -6.15 15.04 9.38
N GLU A 136 -5.99 14.50 8.17
CA GLU A 136 -7.08 14.31 7.20
C GLU A 136 -7.26 12.81 6.85
N LEU A 137 -8.51 12.37 6.62
CA LEU A 137 -8.91 10.97 6.55
C LEU A 137 -9.25 10.52 5.12
N THR A 138 -8.23 10.03 4.41
CA THR A 138 -8.38 9.55 3.03
C THR A 138 -8.38 8.03 2.93
N TYR A 139 -8.53 7.51 1.72
CA TYR A 139 -8.33 6.10 1.40
C TYR A 139 -7.65 5.93 0.05
N ALA A 140 -6.98 4.80 -0.14
CA ALA A 140 -6.64 4.30 -1.47
C ALA A 140 -7.32 2.95 -1.66
N SER A 141 -7.87 2.72 -2.85
CA SER A 141 -8.56 1.48 -3.21
C SER A 141 -8.09 0.96 -4.56
N MET A 142 -7.90 -0.35 -4.66
CA MET A 142 -7.58 -1.03 -5.92
C MET A 142 -8.49 -2.25 -6.10
N PRO A 143 -8.87 -2.61 -7.34
CA PRO A 143 -9.54 -3.88 -7.61
C PRO A 143 -8.62 -5.09 -7.31
N GLY A 144 -8.94 -5.86 -6.27
CA GLY A 144 -8.35 -7.17 -5.95
C GLY A 144 -9.19 -8.34 -6.49
N PRO A 145 -9.02 -9.59 -6.04
CA PRO A 145 -9.70 -10.75 -6.66
C PRO A 145 -11.12 -10.99 -6.10
N GLN A 146 -11.33 -10.71 -4.81
CA GLN A 146 -12.63 -10.74 -4.14
C GLN A 146 -13.08 -9.36 -3.67
N GLY A 147 -12.21 -8.35 -3.59
CA GLY A 147 -12.63 -6.98 -3.32
C GLY A 147 -11.80 -5.84 -3.89
N PRO A 148 -12.39 -4.63 -4.04
CA PRO A 148 -11.75 -3.37 -3.72
C PRO A 148 -11.00 -3.40 -2.39
N VAL A 149 -9.77 -3.88 -2.46
CA VAL A 149 -8.81 -3.80 -1.36
C VAL A 149 -8.60 -2.32 -1.10
N SER A 150 -9.08 -1.87 0.05
CA SER A 150 -9.13 -0.47 0.42
C SER A 150 -8.36 -0.28 1.72
N ILE A 151 -7.31 0.54 1.68
CA ILE A 151 -6.59 0.97 2.87
C ILE A 151 -7.05 2.36 3.26
N ARG A 152 -7.27 2.59 4.57
CA ARG A 152 -7.41 3.95 5.10
C ARG A 152 -6.04 4.60 5.09
N ILE A 153 -5.95 5.89 4.75
CA ILE A 153 -4.71 6.65 4.74
C ILE A 153 -4.91 7.90 5.58
N MET A 154 -4.21 7.93 6.71
CA MET A 154 -4.06 9.09 7.57
C MET A 154 -3.08 10.06 6.89
N LEU A 155 -3.57 11.20 6.40
CA LEU A 155 -2.70 12.27 5.90
C LEU A 155 -2.32 13.17 7.07
N ARG A 156 -1.03 13.45 7.23
CA ARG A 156 -0.51 14.46 8.17
C ARG A 156 -0.30 15.79 7.46
N SER A 157 -0.66 16.90 8.12
CA SER A 157 -0.41 18.26 7.63
C SER A 157 1.08 18.57 7.45
N ALA A 158 1.38 19.52 6.56
CA ALA A 158 2.74 19.92 6.20
C ALA A 158 3.35 20.93 7.20
N GLN A 159 3.10 20.75 8.49
CA GLN A 159 3.50 21.64 9.60
C GLN A 159 4.56 20.94 10.47
N SER A 160 5.83 21.16 10.15
CA SER A 160 6.96 20.42 10.77
C SER A 160 7.07 20.61 12.29
N THR A 161 6.69 21.78 12.81
CA THR A 161 6.68 22.07 14.25
C THR A 161 5.42 21.59 14.97
N ARG A 162 4.34 21.22 14.26
CA ARG A 162 3.14 20.67 14.88
C ARG A 162 3.37 19.20 15.21
N THR A 163 3.78 18.96 16.46
CA THR A 163 4.27 17.66 16.93
C THR A 163 3.17 16.60 16.99
N THR A 164 1.93 16.97 17.29
CA THR A 164 0.77 16.05 17.37
C THR A 164 0.56 15.23 16.11
N GLY A 165 0.77 15.83 14.94
CA GLY A 165 0.67 15.11 13.66
C GLY A 165 1.61 13.91 13.53
N ARG A 166 2.65 13.78 14.37
CA ARG A 166 3.51 12.59 14.42
C ARG A 166 2.76 11.32 14.85
N GLN A 167 1.67 11.46 15.61
CA GLN A 167 0.80 10.35 16.01
C GLN A 167 0.26 9.55 14.81
N VAL A 168 0.14 10.19 13.63
CA VAL A 168 -0.13 9.54 12.34
C VAL A 168 0.81 8.36 12.07
N PHE A 169 2.10 8.52 12.37
CA PHE A 169 3.14 7.52 12.11
C PHE A 169 3.47 6.67 13.35
N GLU A 170 3.27 7.22 14.56
CA GLU A 170 3.62 6.58 15.83
C GLU A 170 2.52 5.63 16.34
N PHE A 171 1.24 5.94 16.10
CA PHE A 171 0.11 5.18 16.68
C PHE A 171 -0.99 4.81 15.67
N LEU A 172 -1.32 5.70 14.73
CA LEU A 172 -2.46 5.48 13.81
C LEU A 172 -2.10 4.57 12.64
N ARG A 173 -0.90 4.72 12.07
CA ARG A 173 -0.37 3.86 11.00
C ARG A 173 -0.20 2.44 11.53
N ASN A 174 -0.97 1.51 10.99
CA ASN A 174 -1.04 0.14 11.46
C ASN A 174 -1.48 -0.81 10.33
N LYS A 175 -1.75 -2.09 10.63
CA LYS A 175 -2.31 -3.05 9.67
C LYS A 175 -3.64 -2.52 9.12
N GLY A 176 -3.70 -2.32 7.80
CA GLY A 176 -4.87 -1.74 7.11
C GLY A 176 -5.04 -0.22 7.24
N VAL A 177 -4.07 0.49 7.83
CA VAL A 177 -4.06 1.95 7.97
C VAL A 177 -2.69 2.49 7.55
N GLY A 178 -2.61 3.07 6.36
CA GLY A 178 -1.47 3.84 5.91
C GLY A 178 -1.35 5.18 6.64
N GLY A 179 -0.13 5.71 6.67
CA GLY A 179 0.15 7.08 7.09
C GLY A 179 1.05 7.74 6.05
N SER A 180 0.73 8.96 5.63
CA SER A 180 1.44 9.74 4.61
C SER A 180 1.53 11.22 5.02
N GLN A 181 2.51 11.94 4.48
CA GLN A 181 2.64 13.39 4.64
C GLN A 181 3.18 14.00 3.32
N PRO A 182 2.83 15.25 2.98
CA PRO A 182 3.49 15.99 1.91
C PRO A 182 4.99 16.21 2.19
N ALA A 183 5.71 16.85 1.26
CA ALA A 183 7.00 17.42 1.59
C ALA A 183 6.84 18.39 2.79
N PRO A 184 7.62 18.24 3.87
CA PRO A 184 7.36 18.97 5.11
C PRO A 184 7.62 20.47 4.95
N GLY A 185 6.58 21.29 5.15
CA GLY A 185 6.72 22.74 5.19
C GLY A 185 7.46 23.22 6.44
N PHE A 186 8.20 24.32 6.33
CA PHE A 186 8.97 24.87 7.44
C PHE A 186 8.08 25.65 8.42
N GLY A 187 8.10 25.24 9.69
CA GLY A 187 7.41 25.92 10.80
C GLY A 187 5.91 25.63 10.89
N HIS A 188 5.22 26.47 11.67
CA HIS A 188 3.77 26.50 11.79
C HIS A 188 3.25 27.57 10.81
N ARG A 189 2.57 27.12 9.75
CA ARG A 189 1.89 28.01 8.80
C ARG A 189 0.44 27.55 8.71
N GLU A 190 -0.52 28.42 9.01
CA GLU A 190 -1.93 28.03 9.03
C GLU A 190 -2.48 27.64 7.65
N ILE A 191 -1.90 28.16 6.57
CA ILE A 191 -2.22 27.74 5.20
C ILE A 191 -1.84 26.27 4.92
N ASN A 192 -0.99 25.66 5.77
CA ASN A 192 -0.66 24.23 5.73
C ASN A 192 -1.54 23.38 6.67
N SER A 193 -2.45 23.97 7.46
CA SER A 193 -3.43 23.23 8.27
C SER A 193 -4.47 22.57 7.37
N PHE A 194 -4.87 21.34 7.70
CA PHE A 194 -5.89 20.61 6.94
C PHE A 194 -7.34 21.03 7.24
N GLY A 195 -7.58 21.91 8.22
CA GLY A 195 -8.81 22.74 8.27
C GLY A 195 -8.96 23.72 7.09
N ASN A 196 -7.98 23.76 6.18
CA ASN A 196 -8.02 24.45 4.90
C ASN A 196 -7.90 23.46 3.71
N LEU A 197 -8.21 22.17 3.92
CA LEU A 197 -8.23 21.11 2.90
C LEU A 197 -9.59 20.38 2.96
N GLU A 198 -10.49 20.75 2.06
CA GLU A 198 -11.88 20.25 2.05
C GLU A 198 -12.21 19.57 0.70
N THR A 199 -13.20 18.69 0.69
CA THR A 199 -13.66 17.98 -0.52
C THR A 199 -15.15 18.21 -0.77
N ILE A 200 -15.51 18.67 -1.97
CA ILE A 200 -16.91 18.84 -2.38
C ILE A 200 -17.55 17.52 -2.84
N PRO A 201 -18.88 17.36 -2.72
CA PRO A 201 -19.60 16.24 -3.33
C PRO A 201 -19.49 16.22 -4.88
N PRO A 202 -19.67 15.04 -5.52
CA PRO A 202 -19.81 14.91 -6.98
C PRO A 202 -21.08 15.56 -7.55
#